data_AF-A0A6C0RF14-F1
#
_entry.id   AF-A0A6C0RF14-F1
#
_cell.length_a   1.000
_cell.length_b   1.000
_cell.length_c   1.000
_cell.angle_alpha   90.00
_cell.angle_beta   90.00
_cell.angle_gamma   90.00
#
_symmetry.space_group_name_H-M   'P 1'
#
loop_
_entity.id
_entity.type
_entity.pdbx_description
1 polymer ?
#
loop_
_entity_poly.entity_id
_entity_poly.type
_entity_poly.pdbx_seq_one_letter_code
_entity_poly.pdbx_strand_id
1 'polypeptide(L)'
;MVKKLLYLCFSGMLVFISSGIKAQSDTGFGKYHTNQEIQQLLKEFSSENAKLHTIAESPGGEPVTVLEIGANLKDVPAIFVGANFEGNVPLASEGALYLAQLLLDSTAYTKDVKWYIMPQPNPDAAADYFSELKTGKTTNLFKVNNDGDEAVGEDGPDDLNDDGLITKMRIKSIEGKYIVSDKDARLMKKADKQKGERGEYKVLTEGFDNDKDGKYNEDATGGINVGIAFPHLFPYENKEAGLFAGQTPEVYGIMRFIYDHPEISMVYTLGSSNFCLVPPKGGRKGDANLERIKIPRRYASMLNADASKTYTMDEAIELFKTVVPEGTEVTSALVAGYLSLGPALNPLEDDLVFYKKYAADYKKYLKAKDFSTETLDPTPAQNGSFELWAYYHLGVPSFSMRLFSVPKVKEEKKDDDNDDSDDKKKKEEKPEEKDELSEKDKALLAYSDNELDGAGFVAWTKVDHPDFDEVEVGGYAPYLETTPKAEKIESLAATQLPWLLKLSTELPEFAIADKKMTDMGGGIYKLELYVANYGALPYPISMGQRNGQPAPVILTLDGDMELLEGKLRTPLGAIGANQVKKYTWLLKASKNKSITAGIESAVFTDVVEQIKIGG
;
A
#
# COMPACT_ATOMS: atom_id res chain seq x y z
N MET A 1 -50.04 24.67 -76.08
CA MET A 1 -50.27 24.14 -74.72
C MET A 1 -48.97 23.49 -74.27
N VAL A 2 -48.04 24.26 -73.69
CA VAL A 2 -47.68 24.29 -72.26
C VAL A 2 -47.06 22.98 -71.73
N LYS A 3 -45.72 22.93 -71.78
CA LYS A 3 -44.71 22.58 -70.74
C LYS A 3 -44.97 21.45 -69.70
N LYS A 4 -43.88 20.66 -69.51
CA LYS A 4 -43.37 19.96 -68.28
C LYS A 4 -44.07 18.62 -67.93
N LEU A 5 -43.40 17.58 -67.40
CA LEU A 5 -42.19 17.53 -66.58
C LEU A 5 -41.53 16.13 -66.69
N LEU A 6 -40.24 16.07 -67.02
CA LEU A 6 -39.41 14.88 -67.05
C LEU A 6 -38.24 15.14 -66.10
N TYR A 7 -38.21 14.48 -64.95
CA TYR A 7 -37.08 14.49 -64.00
C TYR A 7 -37.13 13.22 -63.15
N LEU A 8 -36.27 12.24 -63.46
CA LEU A 8 -35.70 11.35 -62.46
C LEU A 8 -34.41 10.72 -63.04
N CYS A 9 -33.31 11.46 -62.93
CA CYS A 9 -31.94 10.96 -63.09
C CYS A 9 -31.23 11.15 -61.74
N PHE A 10 -30.81 10.05 -61.10
CA PHE A 10 -29.49 9.81 -60.52
C PHE A 10 -29.59 8.70 -59.46
N SER A 11 -29.23 7.49 -59.88
CA SER A 11 -28.86 6.38 -58.99
C SER A 11 -27.47 6.69 -58.43
N GLY A 12 -27.42 7.37 -57.28
CA GLY A 12 -26.20 7.59 -56.50
C GLY A 12 -25.97 6.41 -55.56
N MET A 13 -24.96 5.61 -55.88
CA MET A 13 -24.37 4.58 -55.03
C MET A 13 -23.74 5.26 -53.80
N LEU A 14 -24.43 5.26 -52.66
CA LEU A 14 -23.87 5.71 -51.39
C LEU A 14 -23.12 4.54 -50.75
N VAL A 15 -21.80 4.57 -50.88
CA VAL A 15 -20.87 3.81 -50.05
C VAL A 15 -20.97 4.37 -48.63
N PHE A 16 -21.58 3.62 -47.72
CA PHE A 16 -21.46 3.88 -46.29
C PHE A 16 -20.02 3.56 -45.87
N ILE A 17 -19.17 4.60 -45.81
CA ILE A 17 -17.95 4.55 -45.02
C ILE A 17 -18.42 4.64 -43.57
N SER A 18 -18.55 3.49 -42.92
CA SER A 18 -18.69 3.40 -41.47
C SER A 18 -17.36 3.84 -40.86
N SER A 19 -17.22 5.15 -40.61
CA SER A 19 -16.25 5.65 -39.65
C SER A 19 -16.58 4.97 -38.33
N GLY A 20 -15.75 4.02 -37.91
CA GLY A 20 -15.82 3.39 -36.61
C GLY A 20 -15.59 4.44 -35.53
N ILE A 21 -16.66 5.10 -35.13
CA ILE A 21 -16.74 5.67 -33.78
C ILE A 21 -16.74 4.42 -32.90
N LYS A 22 -15.58 4.07 -32.33
CA LYS A 22 -15.58 3.24 -31.12
C LYS A 22 -16.51 3.97 -30.16
N ALA A 23 -17.70 3.43 -29.94
CA ALA A 23 -18.46 3.79 -28.75
C ALA A 23 -17.48 3.64 -27.60
N GLN A 24 -17.24 4.72 -26.86
CA GLN A 24 -16.55 4.66 -25.59
C GLN A 24 -17.34 3.61 -24.81
N SER A 25 -16.75 2.44 -24.61
CA SER A 25 -17.37 1.37 -23.83
C SER A 25 -17.74 2.02 -22.51
N ASP A 26 -19.02 1.96 -22.15
CA ASP A 26 -19.42 2.19 -20.78
C ASP A 26 -18.50 1.31 -19.93
N THR A 27 -17.59 1.95 -19.19
CA THR A 27 -16.44 1.28 -18.58
C THR A 27 -16.87 0.39 -17.42
N GLY A 28 -18.17 0.36 -17.10
CA GLY A 28 -18.76 -0.43 -16.03
C GLY A 28 -18.54 0.18 -14.64
N PHE A 29 -17.67 1.17 -14.49
CA PHE A 29 -17.27 1.77 -13.21
C PHE A 29 -18.30 2.74 -12.58
N GLY A 30 -19.58 2.61 -12.94
CA GLY A 30 -20.70 3.32 -12.33
C GLY A 30 -21.35 2.57 -11.15
N LYS A 31 -20.79 1.42 -10.76
CA LYS A 31 -21.28 0.56 -9.67
C LYS A 31 -20.12 -0.16 -8.99
N TYR A 32 -20.38 -0.73 -7.82
CA TYR A 32 -19.51 -1.72 -7.20
C TYR A 32 -19.79 -3.11 -7.79
N HIS A 33 -18.74 -3.85 -8.13
CA HIS A 33 -18.81 -5.16 -8.76
C HIS A 33 -18.73 -6.29 -7.73
N THR A 34 -19.60 -7.28 -7.88
CA THR A 34 -19.55 -8.52 -7.10
C THR A 34 -18.32 -9.36 -7.45
N ASN A 35 -17.99 -10.35 -6.62
CA ASN A 35 -16.88 -11.29 -6.88
C ASN A 35 -16.95 -11.88 -8.30
N GLN A 36 -18.13 -12.35 -8.70
CA GLN A 36 -18.36 -12.94 -10.02
C GLN A 36 -18.10 -11.93 -11.15
N GLU A 37 -18.55 -10.68 -10.99
CA GLU A 37 -18.36 -9.62 -11.99
C GLU A 37 -16.90 -9.19 -12.09
N ILE A 38 -16.19 -9.08 -10.96
CA ILE A 38 -14.74 -8.83 -10.94
C ILE A 38 -14.00 -9.92 -11.72
N GLN A 39 -14.30 -11.20 -11.45
CA GLN A 39 -13.70 -12.31 -12.19
C GLN A 39 -14.08 -12.31 -13.67
N GLN A 40 -15.28 -11.85 -14.03
CA GLN A 40 -15.69 -11.69 -15.43
C GLN A 40 -14.87 -10.58 -16.12
N LEU A 41 -14.75 -9.40 -15.51
CA LEU A 41 -13.96 -8.29 -16.05
C LEU A 41 -12.49 -8.69 -16.25
N LEU A 42 -11.89 -9.39 -15.28
CA LEU A 42 -10.51 -9.88 -15.40
C LEU A 42 -10.32 -10.88 -16.56
N LYS A 43 -11.32 -11.72 -16.83
CA LYS A 43 -11.33 -12.61 -18.00
C LYS A 43 -11.48 -11.82 -19.30
N GLU A 44 -12.29 -10.78 -19.32
CA GLU A 44 -12.46 -9.89 -20.48
C GLU A 44 -11.19 -9.07 -20.76
N PHE A 45 -10.44 -8.68 -19.73
CA PHE A 45 -9.14 -8.01 -19.84
C PHE A 45 -8.02 -8.94 -20.34
N SER A 46 -8.21 -10.25 -20.27
CA SER A 46 -7.20 -11.22 -20.69
C SER A 46 -7.00 -11.20 -22.20
N SER A 47 -5.75 -11.19 -22.64
CA SER A 47 -5.34 -11.14 -24.04
C SER A 47 -3.97 -11.81 -24.22
N GLU A 48 -3.39 -11.76 -25.43
CA GLU A 48 -2.02 -12.25 -25.64
C GLU A 48 -0.98 -11.53 -24.78
N ASN A 49 -1.20 -10.23 -24.50
CA ASN A 49 -0.32 -9.39 -23.69
C ASN A 49 -0.77 -9.27 -22.22
N ALA A 50 -1.94 -9.82 -21.86
CA ALA A 50 -2.50 -9.76 -20.52
C ALA A 50 -2.95 -11.15 -20.05
N LYS A 51 -2.24 -11.78 -19.12
CA LYS A 51 -2.52 -13.15 -18.66
C LYS A 51 -3.12 -13.15 -17.26
N LEU A 52 -4.19 -13.91 -17.08
CA LEU A 52 -4.81 -14.12 -15.78
C LEU A 52 -4.21 -15.34 -15.09
N HIS A 53 -3.75 -15.15 -13.86
CA HIS A 53 -3.20 -16.19 -12.99
C HIS A 53 -4.13 -16.41 -11.81
N THR A 54 -4.44 -17.65 -11.48
CA THR A 54 -5.11 -18.00 -10.21
C THR A 54 -4.04 -18.43 -9.22
N ILE A 55 -3.89 -17.71 -8.12
CA ILE A 55 -2.80 -17.91 -7.15
C ILE A 55 -3.24 -18.64 -5.89
N ALA A 56 -4.55 -18.62 -5.60
CA ALA A 56 -5.17 -19.32 -4.49
C ALA A 56 -6.67 -19.49 -4.73
N GLU A 57 -7.29 -20.34 -3.90
CA GLU A 57 -8.74 -20.42 -3.69
C GLU A 57 -8.97 -20.04 -2.23
N SER A 58 -9.93 -19.14 -1.96
CA SER A 58 -10.29 -18.75 -0.60
C SER A 58 -10.96 -19.92 0.13
N PRO A 59 -11.02 -19.91 1.47
CA PRO A 59 -11.79 -20.89 2.24
C PRO A 59 -13.27 -20.96 1.84
N GLY A 60 -13.85 -19.85 1.35
CA GLY A 60 -15.19 -19.80 0.79
C GLY A 60 -15.34 -20.38 -0.62
N GLY A 61 -14.24 -20.81 -1.26
CA GLY A 61 -14.25 -21.41 -2.61
C GLY A 61 -14.14 -20.41 -3.76
N GLU A 62 -13.81 -19.14 -3.47
CA GLU A 62 -13.66 -18.10 -4.48
C GLU A 62 -12.20 -18.00 -4.98
N PRO A 63 -11.96 -17.83 -6.29
CA PRO A 63 -10.61 -17.76 -6.82
C PRO A 63 -9.96 -16.41 -6.49
N VAL A 64 -8.70 -16.44 -6.05
CA VAL A 64 -7.85 -15.24 -5.93
C VAL A 64 -6.98 -15.14 -7.17
N THR A 65 -7.14 -14.06 -7.93
CA THR A 65 -6.54 -13.90 -9.26
C THR A 65 -5.67 -12.65 -9.40
N VAL A 66 -4.63 -12.77 -10.23
CA VAL A 66 -3.69 -11.71 -10.59
C VAL A 66 -3.66 -11.57 -12.12
N LEU A 67 -3.91 -10.37 -12.62
CA LEU A 67 -3.75 -10.03 -14.03
C LEU A 67 -2.32 -9.53 -14.29
N GLU A 68 -1.53 -10.31 -15.03
CA GLU A 68 -0.23 -9.91 -15.57
C GLU A 68 -0.43 -9.14 -16.87
N ILE A 69 -0.11 -7.84 -16.90
CA ILE A 69 -0.09 -7.01 -18.11
C ILE A 69 1.38 -6.81 -18.53
N GLY A 70 1.69 -7.00 -19.81
CA GLY A 70 3.06 -7.05 -20.32
C GLY A 70 3.63 -8.47 -20.36
N ALA A 71 2.77 -9.49 -20.50
CA ALA A 71 3.15 -10.90 -20.41
C ALA A 71 4.10 -11.38 -21.53
N ASN A 72 4.27 -10.57 -22.58
CA ASN A 72 5.24 -10.79 -23.66
C ASN A 72 6.65 -10.25 -23.32
N LEU A 73 6.77 -9.38 -22.33
CA LEU A 73 8.04 -8.79 -21.92
C LEU A 73 8.89 -9.81 -21.15
N LYS A 74 10.19 -9.70 -21.32
CA LYS A 74 11.20 -10.49 -20.63
C LYS A 74 12.28 -9.54 -20.10
N ASP A 75 12.85 -9.89 -18.95
CA ASP A 75 13.98 -9.18 -18.38
C ASP A 75 13.68 -7.67 -18.19
N VAL A 76 12.49 -7.37 -17.66
CA VAL A 76 12.03 -6.01 -17.33
C VAL A 76 11.50 -5.97 -15.90
N PRO A 77 11.56 -4.83 -15.21
CA PRO A 77 10.98 -4.69 -13.89
C PRO A 77 9.46 -4.86 -13.91
N ALA A 78 8.90 -5.29 -12.79
CA ALA A 78 7.48 -5.38 -12.56
C ALA A 78 7.02 -4.51 -11.38
N ILE A 79 5.76 -4.09 -11.45
CA ILE A 79 5.03 -3.43 -10.37
C ILE A 79 3.88 -4.34 -9.95
N PHE A 80 3.79 -4.62 -8.66
CA PHE A 80 2.67 -5.37 -8.10
C PHE A 80 1.66 -4.42 -7.47
N VAL A 81 0.38 -4.57 -7.81
CA VAL A 81 -0.74 -3.80 -7.27
C VAL A 81 -1.69 -4.76 -6.58
N GLY A 82 -1.81 -4.66 -5.27
CA GLY A 82 -2.84 -5.35 -4.51
C GLY A 82 -3.90 -4.37 -4.03
N ALA A 83 -5.17 -4.77 -4.03
CA ALA A 83 -6.26 -3.92 -3.58
C ALA A 83 -7.21 -4.68 -2.66
N ASN A 84 -7.86 -3.96 -1.74
CA ASN A 84 -8.93 -4.49 -0.90
C ASN A 84 -8.53 -5.75 -0.09
N PHE A 85 -7.38 -5.71 0.58
CA PHE A 85 -6.89 -6.83 1.40
C PHE A 85 -7.81 -7.20 2.57
N GLU A 86 -8.48 -6.21 3.15
CA GLU A 86 -9.47 -6.40 4.23
C GLU A 86 -10.82 -6.88 3.67
N GLY A 87 -11.04 -6.85 2.35
CA GLY A 87 -12.31 -7.20 1.69
C GLY A 87 -13.42 -6.15 1.83
N ASN A 88 -13.42 -5.36 2.91
CA ASN A 88 -14.46 -4.37 3.21
C ASN A 88 -14.22 -2.95 2.63
N VAL A 89 -13.32 -2.81 1.66
CA VAL A 89 -13.05 -1.56 0.94
C VAL A 89 -13.32 -1.77 -0.56
N PRO A 90 -14.58 -1.95 -0.98
CA PRO A 90 -14.92 -2.30 -2.37
C PRO A 90 -14.42 -1.27 -3.39
N LEU A 91 -14.35 0.01 -3.03
CA LEU A 91 -13.76 1.06 -3.87
C LEU A 91 -12.31 0.77 -4.27
N ALA A 92 -11.53 0.07 -3.44
CA ALA A 92 -10.17 -0.30 -3.77
C ALA A 92 -10.13 -1.33 -4.90
N SER A 93 -11.05 -2.30 -4.91
CA SER A 93 -11.18 -3.28 -6.00
C SER A 93 -11.55 -2.59 -7.32
N GLU A 94 -12.48 -1.64 -7.30
CA GLU A 94 -12.80 -0.80 -8.47
C GLU A 94 -11.59 -0.01 -8.95
N GLY A 95 -10.82 0.55 -8.02
CA GLY A 95 -9.59 1.27 -8.34
C GLY A 95 -8.55 0.39 -9.05
N ALA A 96 -8.39 -0.86 -8.64
CA ALA A 96 -7.47 -1.80 -9.30
C ALA A 96 -7.94 -2.16 -10.72
N LEU A 97 -9.24 -2.41 -10.89
CA LEU A 97 -9.82 -2.68 -12.21
C LEU A 97 -9.71 -1.47 -13.14
N TYR A 98 -9.95 -0.25 -12.63
CA TYR A 98 -9.78 0.98 -13.39
C TYR A 98 -8.31 1.18 -13.80
N LEU A 99 -7.36 0.92 -12.88
CA LEU A 99 -5.93 0.98 -13.20
C LEU A 99 -5.55 -0.05 -14.27
N ALA A 100 -6.07 -1.27 -14.21
CA ALA A 100 -5.87 -2.28 -15.24
C ALA A 100 -6.39 -1.78 -16.60
N GLN A 101 -7.58 -1.19 -16.65
CA GLN A 101 -8.14 -0.59 -17.85
C GLN A 101 -7.22 0.51 -18.43
N LEU A 102 -6.72 1.43 -17.58
CA LEU A 102 -5.77 2.49 -18.01
C LEU A 102 -4.50 1.90 -18.65
N LEU A 103 -3.98 0.80 -18.10
CA LEU A 103 -2.79 0.11 -18.60
C LEU A 103 -3.04 -0.65 -19.91
N LEU A 104 -4.26 -1.16 -20.11
CA LEU A 104 -4.66 -1.84 -21.34
C LEU A 104 -4.97 -0.85 -22.47
N ASP A 105 -5.47 0.34 -22.13
CA ASP A 105 -5.78 1.41 -23.09
C ASP A 105 -4.52 2.13 -23.62
N SER A 106 -3.39 2.02 -22.93
CA SER A 106 -2.15 2.71 -23.30
C SER A 106 -0.90 1.86 -23.04
N THR A 107 -0.08 1.72 -24.07
CA THR A 107 1.22 1.04 -23.94
C THR A 107 2.30 1.92 -23.31
N ALA A 108 2.02 3.19 -23.02
CA ALA A 108 3.02 4.15 -22.52
C ALA A 108 3.67 3.70 -21.21
N TYR A 109 2.92 2.98 -20.37
CA TYR A 109 3.37 2.50 -19.06
C TYR A 109 3.61 0.98 -19.02
N THR A 110 3.48 0.28 -20.16
CA THR A 110 3.62 -1.18 -20.27
C THR A 110 4.62 -1.58 -21.35
N LYS A 111 5.43 -0.63 -21.83
CA LYS A 111 6.45 -0.88 -22.86
C LYS A 111 7.67 -1.63 -22.30
N ASP A 112 8.19 -1.13 -21.19
CA ASP A 112 9.46 -1.58 -20.58
C ASP A 112 9.26 -1.97 -19.10
N VAL A 113 7.99 -2.17 -18.67
CA VAL A 113 7.59 -2.50 -17.29
C VAL A 113 6.38 -3.45 -17.33
N LYS A 114 6.41 -4.50 -16.50
CA LYS A 114 5.25 -5.39 -16.26
C LYS A 114 4.38 -4.91 -15.11
N TRP A 115 3.10 -5.28 -15.14
CA TRP A 115 2.17 -4.99 -14.06
C TRP A 115 1.45 -6.26 -13.62
N TYR A 116 1.42 -6.51 -12.32
CA TYR A 116 0.63 -7.57 -11.70
C TYR A 116 -0.50 -6.92 -10.90
N ILE A 117 -1.75 -7.03 -11.36
CA ILE A 117 -2.91 -6.39 -10.74
C ILE A 117 -3.78 -7.45 -10.05
N MET A 118 -3.93 -7.32 -8.74
CA MET A 118 -4.74 -8.19 -7.88
C MET A 118 -5.86 -7.37 -7.21
N PRO A 119 -7.08 -7.33 -7.78
CA PRO A 119 -8.14 -6.45 -7.28
C PRO A 119 -8.75 -6.86 -5.94
N GLN A 120 -8.69 -8.15 -5.60
CA GLN A 120 -9.52 -8.72 -4.54
C GLN A 120 -8.90 -10.00 -3.96
N PRO A 121 -7.94 -9.90 -3.03
CA PRO A 121 -7.31 -11.03 -2.35
C PRO A 121 -8.17 -11.65 -1.24
N ASN A 122 -9.22 -10.96 -0.77
CA ASN A 122 -10.16 -11.46 0.24
C ASN A 122 -11.59 -11.44 -0.31
N PRO A 123 -11.93 -12.34 -1.26
CA PRO A 123 -13.25 -12.39 -1.87
C PRO A 123 -14.36 -12.78 -0.88
N ASP A 124 -14.02 -13.58 0.13
CA ASP A 124 -14.93 -14.04 1.18
C ASP A 124 -15.50 -12.89 2.03
N ALA A 125 -14.63 -11.98 2.48
CA ALA A 125 -15.05 -10.79 3.23
C ALA A 125 -15.76 -9.78 2.32
N ALA A 126 -15.29 -9.62 1.07
CA ALA A 126 -15.87 -8.67 0.13
C ALA A 126 -17.31 -9.00 -0.30
N ALA A 127 -17.71 -10.28 -0.25
CA ALA A 127 -19.09 -10.69 -0.50
C ALA A 127 -20.09 -10.06 0.49
N ASP A 128 -19.64 -9.69 1.70
CA ASP A 128 -20.47 -9.05 2.75
C ASP A 128 -21.08 -7.72 2.30
N TYR A 129 -20.41 -6.98 1.42
CA TYR A 129 -20.94 -5.71 0.91
C TYR A 129 -22.19 -5.93 0.05
N PHE A 130 -22.34 -7.10 -0.56
CA PHE A 130 -23.43 -7.44 -1.47
C PHE A 130 -24.50 -8.34 -0.82
N SER A 131 -24.30 -8.80 0.42
CA SER A 131 -25.29 -9.59 1.14
C SER A 131 -26.45 -8.73 1.65
N GLU A 132 -27.55 -9.41 1.97
CA GLU A 132 -28.72 -8.80 2.61
C GLU A 132 -28.32 -8.19 3.95
N LEU A 133 -27.59 -8.94 4.78
CA LEU A 133 -26.98 -8.48 6.02
C LEU A 133 -25.56 -7.97 5.77
N LYS A 134 -25.28 -6.73 6.12
CA LYS A 134 -23.95 -6.11 6.02
C LYS A 134 -23.33 -5.96 7.38
N THR A 135 -22.14 -6.52 7.56
CA THR A 135 -21.41 -6.50 8.83
C THR A 135 -20.16 -5.63 8.77
N GLY A 136 -19.62 -5.41 7.57
CA GLY A 136 -18.32 -4.78 7.39
C GLY A 136 -17.15 -5.66 7.79
N LYS A 137 -17.36 -6.99 7.90
CA LYS A 137 -16.35 -7.96 8.32
C LYS A 137 -15.10 -7.89 7.43
N THR A 138 -13.97 -8.23 8.04
CA THR A 138 -12.66 -8.25 7.36
C THR A 138 -12.04 -9.63 7.23
N THR A 139 -12.66 -10.63 7.85
CA THR A 139 -12.20 -12.01 7.90
C THR A 139 -12.75 -12.81 6.73
N ASN A 140 -11.93 -13.71 6.20
CA ASN A 140 -12.39 -14.71 5.24
C ASN A 140 -13.20 -15.83 5.92
N LEU A 141 -13.54 -16.91 5.21
CA LEU A 141 -14.32 -18.02 5.78
C LEU A 141 -13.45 -19.16 6.33
N PHE A 142 -12.18 -18.89 6.67
CA PHE A 142 -11.32 -19.91 7.28
C PHE A 142 -11.93 -20.39 8.60
N LYS A 143 -12.01 -21.70 8.82
CA LYS A 143 -12.53 -22.24 10.08
C LYS A 143 -11.45 -22.15 11.15
N VAL A 144 -11.62 -21.23 12.10
CA VAL A 144 -10.76 -21.11 13.27
C VAL A 144 -11.62 -21.38 14.50
N ASN A 145 -11.17 -22.27 15.37
CA ASN A 145 -11.69 -22.41 16.73
C ASN A 145 -10.89 -21.43 17.59
N ASN A 146 -11.50 -20.31 17.94
CA ASN A 146 -10.81 -19.13 18.46
C ASN A 146 -10.68 -19.13 19.98
N ASP A 147 -11.46 -19.92 20.71
CA ASP A 147 -11.52 -19.90 22.18
C ASP A 147 -11.26 -21.27 22.84
N GLY A 148 -11.15 -22.33 22.04
CA GLY A 148 -10.66 -23.64 22.47
C GLY A 148 -11.72 -24.54 23.07
N ASP A 149 -13.01 -24.20 22.97
CA ASP A 149 -14.07 -25.19 23.09
C ASP A 149 -14.23 -25.94 21.76
N GLU A 150 -14.78 -27.15 21.72
CA GLU A 150 -14.74 -27.97 20.49
C GLU A 150 -15.65 -27.46 19.35
N ALA A 151 -16.23 -26.26 19.49
CA ALA A 151 -17.16 -25.69 18.54
C ALA A 151 -16.55 -24.58 17.68
N VAL A 152 -17.26 -24.22 16.61
CA VAL A 152 -16.79 -23.27 15.58
C VAL A 152 -18.00 -22.51 15.03
N GLY A 153 -17.93 -21.18 15.01
CA GLY A 153 -18.93 -20.31 14.39
C GLY A 153 -20.23 -20.24 15.18
N GLU A 154 -20.11 -19.97 16.48
CA GLU A 154 -21.21 -20.07 17.44
C GLU A 154 -22.04 -18.79 17.55
N ASP A 155 -21.39 -17.63 17.64
CA ASP A 155 -22.05 -16.35 17.93
C ASP A 155 -21.62 -15.25 16.95
N GLY A 156 -22.24 -15.23 15.77
CA GLY A 156 -22.17 -14.08 14.88
C GLY A 156 -23.11 -12.96 15.28
N PRO A 157 -22.87 -11.73 14.81
CA PRO A 157 -23.79 -10.63 15.04
C PRO A 157 -25.14 -10.92 14.38
N ASP A 158 -26.20 -10.77 15.17
CA ASP A 158 -27.59 -10.86 14.72
C ASP A 158 -28.16 -9.46 14.48
N ASP A 159 -28.88 -9.31 13.38
CA ASP A 159 -29.62 -8.10 13.05
C ASP A 159 -30.84 -7.99 13.95
N LEU A 160 -30.70 -7.24 15.04
CA LEU A 160 -31.72 -7.17 16.09
C LEU A 160 -32.91 -6.30 15.68
N ASN A 161 -32.74 -5.40 14.71
CA ASN A 161 -33.78 -4.47 14.27
C ASN A 161 -34.29 -4.73 12.84
N ASP A 162 -33.85 -5.82 12.21
CA ASP A 162 -34.20 -6.26 10.84
C ASP A 162 -33.94 -5.18 9.77
N ASP A 163 -32.89 -4.36 9.94
CA ASP A 163 -32.55 -3.27 9.01
C ASP A 163 -31.50 -3.66 7.95
N GLY A 164 -30.97 -4.88 8.01
CA GLY A 164 -29.97 -5.44 7.13
C GLY A 164 -28.54 -4.95 7.42
N LEU A 165 -28.30 -4.25 8.52
CA LEU A 165 -27.00 -3.71 8.91
C LEU A 165 -26.66 -4.13 10.34
N ILE A 166 -25.43 -4.61 10.55
CA ILE A 166 -24.90 -4.78 11.90
C ILE A 166 -24.25 -3.48 12.36
N THR A 167 -24.83 -2.90 13.40
CA THR A 167 -24.43 -1.65 14.05
C THR A 167 -24.01 -1.92 15.49
N LYS A 168 -24.51 -1.13 16.45
CA LYS A 168 -24.22 -1.27 17.88
C LYS A 168 -25.52 -1.44 18.65
N MET A 169 -25.47 -2.22 19.72
CA MET A 169 -26.49 -2.17 20.76
C MET A 169 -25.95 -1.43 21.99
N ARG A 170 -26.80 -0.61 22.62
CA ARG A 170 -26.54 -0.01 23.92
C ARG A 170 -27.51 -0.57 24.95
N ILE A 171 -26.95 -1.03 26.07
CA ILE A 171 -27.64 -1.74 27.14
C ILE A 171 -27.58 -0.87 28.40
N LYS A 172 -28.72 -0.55 29.00
CA LYS A 172 -28.74 0.20 30.28
C LYS A 172 -28.16 -0.67 31.39
N SER A 173 -27.13 -0.17 32.06
CA SER A 173 -26.42 -0.91 33.11
C SER A 173 -25.74 0.04 34.08
N ILE A 174 -25.86 -0.26 35.38
CA ILE A 174 -25.17 0.48 36.46
C ILE A 174 -23.64 0.40 36.39
N GLU A 175 -23.12 -0.60 35.68
CA GLU A 175 -21.69 -0.81 35.38
C GLU A 175 -21.30 -0.24 34.01
N GLY A 176 -22.23 0.43 33.34
CA GLY A 176 -22.00 1.07 32.05
C GLY A 176 -20.81 2.02 32.12
N LYS A 177 -20.10 2.14 31.00
CA LYS A 177 -18.96 3.07 30.85
C LYS A 177 -19.31 4.26 29.98
N TYR A 178 -20.47 4.23 29.33
CA TYR A 178 -20.90 5.21 28.34
C TYR A 178 -22.14 5.96 28.80
N ILE A 179 -22.28 7.19 28.34
CA ILE A 179 -23.48 8.02 28.44
C ILE A 179 -23.78 8.59 27.05
N VAL A 180 -25.03 8.98 26.83
CA VAL A 180 -25.41 9.71 25.61
C VAL A 180 -24.68 11.05 25.59
N SER A 181 -24.10 11.40 24.44
CA SER A 181 -23.43 12.68 24.27
C SER A 181 -24.44 13.83 24.39
N ASP A 182 -24.10 14.84 25.19
CA ASP A 182 -24.87 16.07 25.33
C ASP A 182 -24.78 16.98 24.09
N LYS A 183 -23.85 16.68 23.18
CA LYS A 183 -23.65 17.45 21.93
C LYS A 183 -24.45 16.92 20.76
N ASP A 184 -24.61 15.61 20.66
CA ASP A 184 -25.48 14.95 19.68
C ASP A 184 -26.01 13.63 20.26
N ALA A 185 -27.33 13.49 20.38
CA ALA A 185 -27.98 12.34 21.00
C ALA A 185 -27.77 11.01 20.25
N ARG A 186 -27.28 11.07 19.00
CA ARG A 186 -26.85 9.91 18.22
C ARG A 186 -25.59 9.27 18.80
N LEU A 187 -24.71 10.04 19.44
CA LEU A 187 -23.39 9.58 19.84
C LEU A 187 -23.33 9.14 21.31
N MET A 188 -22.42 8.21 21.58
CA MET A 188 -22.12 7.74 22.92
C MET A 188 -20.72 8.21 23.32
N LYS A 189 -20.59 8.84 24.49
CA LYS A 189 -19.29 9.25 25.05
C LYS A 189 -18.94 8.43 26.29
N LYS A 190 -17.65 8.19 26.53
CA LYS A 190 -17.21 7.58 27.80
C LYS A 190 -17.46 8.56 28.93
N ALA A 191 -18.07 8.09 30.02
CA ALA A 191 -18.34 8.91 31.19
C ALA A 191 -17.03 9.39 31.83
N ASP A 192 -16.89 10.70 32.03
CA ASP A 192 -15.74 11.29 32.70
C ASP A 192 -15.94 11.30 34.22
N LYS A 193 -15.28 10.35 34.90
CA LYS A 193 -15.26 10.27 36.36
C LYS A 193 -14.76 11.55 37.02
N GLN A 194 -13.91 12.33 36.35
CA GLN A 194 -13.40 13.61 36.88
C GLN A 194 -14.49 14.69 36.90
N LYS A 195 -15.49 14.60 36.02
CA LYS A 195 -16.66 15.49 35.98
C LYS A 195 -17.83 14.98 36.85
N GLY A 196 -17.65 13.86 37.55
CA GLY A 196 -18.72 13.23 38.32
C GLY A 196 -19.77 12.51 37.46
N GLU A 197 -19.50 12.33 36.16
CA GLU A 197 -20.37 11.55 35.27
C GLU A 197 -20.32 10.07 35.66
N ARG A 198 -21.49 9.44 35.74
CA ARG A 198 -21.63 7.99 35.95
C ARG A 198 -22.06 7.36 34.63
N GLY A 199 -21.37 6.32 34.20
CA GLY A 199 -21.78 5.58 33.01
C GLY A 199 -23.13 4.89 33.21
N GLU A 200 -23.96 4.96 32.18
CA GLU A 200 -25.34 4.45 32.18
C GLU A 200 -25.54 3.31 31.18
N TYR A 201 -24.66 3.20 30.18
CA TYR A 201 -24.75 2.23 29.09
C TYR A 201 -23.49 1.39 28.95
N LYS A 202 -23.68 0.09 28.68
CA LYS A 202 -22.69 -0.77 28.00
C LYS A 202 -22.99 -0.66 26.49
N VAL A 203 -21.96 -0.61 25.65
CA VAL A 203 -22.11 -0.55 24.19
C VAL A 203 -21.38 -1.74 23.59
N LEU A 204 -22.08 -2.56 22.83
CA LEU A 204 -21.61 -3.78 22.19
C LEU A 204 -22.00 -3.77 20.70
N THR A 205 -21.42 -4.65 19.90
CA THR A 205 -22.01 -4.98 18.59
C THR A 205 -23.37 -5.66 18.84
N GLU A 206 -24.37 -5.40 18.02
CA GLU A 206 -25.67 -6.06 18.15
C GLU A 206 -25.55 -7.59 17.90
N GLY A 207 -26.40 -8.37 18.56
CA GLY A 207 -26.37 -9.83 18.52
C GLY A 207 -26.99 -10.46 19.78
N PHE A 208 -27.28 -11.75 19.71
CA PHE A 208 -27.70 -12.57 20.86
C PHE A 208 -26.50 -13.33 21.48
N ASP A 209 -26.69 -13.83 22.70
CA ASP A 209 -25.86 -14.87 23.31
C ASP A 209 -26.51 -16.22 22.94
N ASN A 210 -26.15 -16.77 21.77
CA ASN A 210 -26.88 -17.90 21.20
C ASN A 210 -26.58 -19.21 21.95
N ASP A 211 -25.40 -19.32 22.56
CA ASP A 211 -24.93 -20.49 23.30
C ASP A 211 -25.15 -20.40 24.83
N LYS A 212 -25.42 -19.20 25.34
CA LYS A 212 -25.73 -18.85 26.75
C LYS A 212 -24.54 -18.94 27.68
N ASP A 213 -23.33 -18.66 27.20
CA ASP A 213 -22.12 -18.61 28.01
C ASP A 213 -21.90 -17.25 28.73
N GLY A 214 -22.74 -16.25 28.42
CA GLY A 214 -22.71 -14.90 28.99
C GLY A 214 -21.78 -13.95 28.25
N LYS A 215 -21.22 -14.36 27.13
CA LYS A 215 -20.43 -13.54 26.21
C LYS A 215 -21.22 -13.37 24.91
N TYR A 216 -20.85 -12.35 24.14
CA TYR A 216 -21.65 -11.90 22.99
C TYR A 216 -20.75 -11.71 21.78
N ASN A 217 -21.20 -12.20 20.64
CA ASN A 217 -20.50 -12.03 19.36
C ASN A 217 -19.05 -12.56 19.40
N GLU A 218 -18.82 -13.67 20.10
CA GLU A 218 -17.49 -14.24 20.33
C GLU A 218 -16.87 -14.72 19.02
N ASP A 219 -17.65 -15.48 18.24
CA ASP A 219 -17.19 -16.23 17.08
C ASP A 219 -18.16 -16.09 15.90
N ALA A 220 -18.08 -14.93 15.23
CA ALA A 220 -18.79 -14.70 13.99
C ALA A 220 -18.36 -15.68 12.88
N THR A 221 -19.25 -15.94 11.92
CA THR A 221 -19.00 -16.84 10.78
C THR A 221 -17.76 -16.41 9.97
N GLY A 222 -16.60 -17.03 10.25
CA GLY A 222 -15.28 -16.81 9.61
C GLY A 222 -14.19 -16.51 10.65
N GLY A 223 -13.05 -15.91 10.33
CA GLY A 223 -11.89 -16.55 9.71
C GLY A 223 -10.67 -15.67 9.92
N ILE A 224 -9.72 -15.68 8.98
CA ILE A 224 -8.50 -14.88 9.06
C ILE A 224 -8.67 -13.62 8.22
N ASN A 225 -8.31 -12.46 8.77
CA ASN A 225 -8.20 -11.20 8.05
C ASN A 225 -6.90 -11.19 7.22
N VAL A 226 -7.08 -11.37 5.91
CA VAL A 226 -6.01 -11.37 4.90
C VAL A 226 -5.16 -10.08 4.95
N GLY A 227 -5.74 -8.95 5.36
CA GLY A 227 -5.07 -7.65 5.45
C GLY A 227 -4.07 -7.48 6.60
N ILE A 228 -4.04 -8.40 7.56
CA ILE A 228 -3.12 -8.34 8.72
C ILE A 228 -2.35 -9.65 8.95
N ALA A 229 -2.41 -10.59 8.00
CA ALA A 229 -1.85 -11.93 8.14
C ALA A 229 -0.44 -12.11 7.51
N PHE A 230 0.26 -11.01 7.19
CA PHE A 230 1.62 -11.03 6.65
C PHE A 230 2.72 -11.03 7.74
N PRO A 231 3.95 -11.50 7.42
CA PRO A 231 5.00 -11.71 8.43
C PRO A 231 5.46 -10.48 9.22
N HIS A 232 5.40 -9.29 8.63
CA HIS A 232 5.99 -8.11 9.26
C HIS A 232 5.16 -7.63 10.44
N LEU A 233 5.72 -7.75 11.65
CA LEU A 233 5.00 -7.43 12.89
C LEU A 233 3.70 -8.22 13.03
N PHE A 234 3.70 -9.49 12.62
CA PHE A 234 2.53 -10.35 12.71
C PHE A 234 1.88 -10.27 14.11
N PRO A 235 0.60 -9.86 14.21
CA PRO A 235 -0.03 -9.54 15.49
C PRO A 235 -0.57 -10.81 16.17
N TYR A 236 0.30 -11.59 16.83
CA TYR A 236 -0.04 -12.86 17.48
C TYR A 236 -1.17 -12.79 18.52
N GLU A 237 -1.42 -11.62 19.11
CA GLU A 237 -2.51 -11.42 20.07
C GLU A 237 -3.86 -11.17 19.41
N ASN A 238 -3.87 -10.84 18.11
CA ASN A 238 -5.09 -10.66 17.34
C ASN A 238 -5.50 -11.98 16.70
N LYS A 239 -6.59 -12.59 17.19
CA LYS A 239 -7.13 -13.86 16.68
C LYS A 239 -7.45 -13.79 15.18
N GLU A 240 -7.91 -12.64 14.69
CA GLU A 240 -8.21 -12.45 13.26
C GLU A 240 -6.96 -12.53 12.36
N ALA A 241 -5.75 -12.38 12.88
CA ALA A 241 -4.54 -12.53 12.05
C ALA A 241 -4.17 -14.00 11.76
N GLY A 242 -4.81 -14.94 12.46
CA GLY A 242 -4.46 -16.35 12.45
C GLY A 242 -3.36 -16.70 13.44
N LEU A 243 -3.01 -17.99 13.49
CA LEU A 243 -2.02 -18.56 14.39
C LEU A 243 -0.58 -18.24 13.96
N PHE A 244 -0.36 -18.07 12.66
CA PHE A 244 0.94 -17.72 12.08
C PHE A 244 0.76 -17.03 10.72
N ALA A 245 1.74 -16.21 10.33
CA ALA A 245 1.71 -15.49 9.07
C ALA A 245 1.62 -16.45 7.87
N GLY A 246 0.69 -16.16 6.95
CA GLY A 246 0.44 -17.01 5.79
C GLY A 246 -0.27 -18.32 6.08
N GLN A 247 -0.97 -18.45 7.22
CA GLN A 247 -1.83 -19.62 7.49
C GLN A 247 -2.93 -19.81 6.43
N THR A 248 -3.48 -18.71 5.94
CA THR A 248 -4.58 -18.74 4.98
C THR A 248 -4.07 -18.89 3.54
N PRO A 249 -4.76 -19.68 2.67
CA PRO A 249 -4.29 -19.96 1.31
C PRO A 249 -4.06 -18.70 0.48
N GLU A 250 -4.86 -17.65 0.67
CA GLU A 250 -4.75 -16.38 -0.04
C GLU A 250 -3.40 -15.71 0.24
N VAL A 251 -3.05 -15.51 1.52
CA VAL A 251 -1.79 -14.88 1.92
C VAL A 251 -0.59 -15.74 1.52
N TYR A 252 -0.68 -17.06 1.70
CA TYR A 252 0.37 -17.97 1.25
C TYR A 252 0.58 -17.89 -0.26
N GLY A 253 -0.51 -17.89 -1.05
CA GLY A 253 -0.48 -17.76 -2.50
C GLY A 253 0.14 -16.44 -2.95
N ILE A 254 -0.21 -15.34 -2.28
CA ILE A 254 0.35 -14.00 -2.56
C ILE A 254 1.86 -13.98 -2.29
N MET A 255 2.30 -14.47 -1.13
CA MET A 255 3.72 -14.52 -0.80
C MET A 255 4.48 -15.38 -1.80
N ARG A 256 3.96 -16.57 -2.12
CA ARG A 256 4.58 -17.46 -3.10
C ARG A 256 4.69 -16.82 -4.48
N PHE A 257 3.60 -16.24 -4.98
CA PHE A 257 3.59 -15.54 -6.26
C PHE A 257 4.68 -14.47 -6.29
N ILE A 258 4.75 -13.60 -5.28
CA ILE A 258 5.74 -12.52 -5.24
C ILE A 258 7.18 -13.06 -5.15
N TYR A 259 7.44 -14.13 -4.40
CA TYR A 259 8.77 -14.74 -4.34
C TYR A 259 9.17 -15.46 -5.64
N ASP A 260 8.20 -15.97 -6.41
CA ASP A 260 8.40 -16.56 -7.73
C ASP A 260 8.61 -15.48 -8.82
N HIS A 261 8.38 -14.20 -8.50
CA HIS A 261 8.50 -13.03 -9.37
C HIS A 261 9.54 -12.02 -8.85
N PRO A 262 10.85 -12.36 -8.86
CA PRO A 262 11.92 -11.51 -8.34
C PRO A 262 12.03 -10.16 -9.08
N GLU A 263 11.43 -10.04 -10.26
CA GLU A 263 11.40 -8.81 -11.04
C GLU A 263 10.51 -7.70 -10.43
N ILE A 264 9.71 -8.01 -9.40
CA ILE A 264 8.90 -7.00 -8.69
C ILE A 264 9.83 -6.02 -7.98
N SER A 265 9.79 -4.77 -8.43
CA SER A 265 10.67 -3.68 -7.99
C SER A 265 9.94 -2.55 -7.28
N MET A 266 8.61 -2.55 -7.29
CA MET A 266 7.74 -1.59 -6.59
C MET A 266 6.38 -2.23 -6.30
N VAL A 267 5.76 -1.81 -5.20
CA VAL A 267 4.44 -2.30 -4.78
C VAL A 267 3.47 -1.14 -4.55
N TYR A 268 2.24 -1.30 -5.04
CA TYR A 268 1.10 -0.44 -4.73
C TYR A 268 0.02 -1.21 -3.95
N THR A 269 -0.55 -0.56 -2.93
CA THR A 269 -1.66 -1.10 -2.13
C THR A 269 -2.84 -0.14 -2.15
N LEU A 270 -3.96 -0.55 -2.74
CA LEU A 270 -5.20 0.23 -2.67
C LEU A 270 -6.05 -0.24 -1.48
N GLY A 271 -6.39 0.66 -0.56
CA GLY A 271 -7.11 0.27 0.67
C GLY A 271 -7.22 1.40 1.69
N SER A 272 -7.16 1.03 2.98
CA SER A 272 -7.42 1.94 4.10
C SER A 272 -6.26 2.90 4.44
N SER A 273 -5.02 2.52 4.12
CA SER A 273 -3.81 3.34 4.34
C SER A 273 -3.47 4.21 3.12
N ASN A 274 -2.63 5.26 3.30
CA ASN A 274 -2.35 6.22 2.22
C ASN A 274 -0.91 6.79 2.24
N PHE A 275 0.09 5.97 1.95
CA PHE A 275 1.50 6.39 1.85
C PHE A 275 1.77 7.35 0.67
N CYS A 276 0.90 7.40 -0.33
CA CYS A 276 0.96 8.42 -1.38
C CYS A 276 0.70 9.82 -0.83
N LEU A 277 -0.16 9.98 0.18
CA LEU A 277 -0.52 11.30 0.74
C LEU A 277 0.20 11.62 2.05
N VAL A 278 0.43 10.60 2.87
CA VAL A 278 1.03 10.72 4.21
C VAL A 278 2.17 9.71 4.30
N PRO A 279 3.45 10.15 4.39
CA PRO A 279 4.58 9.25 4.52
C PRO A 279 4.39 8.21 5.64
N PRO A 280 4.91 6.98 5.48
CA PRO A 280 4.72 5.92 6.46
C PRO A 280 5.22 6.39 7.83
N LYS A 281 4.37 6.27 8.84
CA LYS A 281 4.69 6.72 10.20
C LYS A 281 5.48 5.65 10.96
N GLY A 282 6.45 6.11 11.74
CA GLY A 282 7.08 5.32 12.79
C GLY A 282 6.23 5.32 14.08
N GLY A 283 6.86 5.05 15.22
CA GLY A 283 6.22 5.00 16.53
C GLY A 283 5.84 3.59 16.99
N ARG A 284 6.16 2.56 16.20
CA ARG A 284 6.02 1.17 16.63
C ARG A 284 7.09 0.85 17.66
N LYS A 285 6.66 0.30 18.79
CA LYS A 285 7.53 -0.05 19.92
C LYS A 285 7.87 -1.53 19.84
N GLY A 286 9.14 -1.85 20.03
CA GLY A 286 9.66 -3.19 20.29
C GLY A 286 10.94 -3.07 21.10
N ASP A 287 11.64 -4.18 21.30
CA ASP A 287 12.77 -4.25 22.25
C ASP A 287 13.98 -3.38 21.85
N ALA A 288 14.13 -3.06 20.56
CA ALA A 288 15.24 -2.24 20.03
C ALA A 288 14.81 -0.77 19.82
N ASN A 289 15.39 0.14 20.60
CA ASN A 289 15.21 1.59 20.44
C ASN A 289 16.36 2.19 19.61
N LEU A 290 16.05 2.63 18.38
CA LEU A 290 17.02 3.21 17.44
C LEU A 290 17.45 4.65 17.79
N GLU A 291 16.79 5.31 18.75
CA GLU A 291 17.20 6.63 19.26
C GLU A 291 18.30 6.52 20.33
N ARG A 292 18.51 5.32 20.89
CA ARG A 292 19.48 5.05 21.96
C ARG A 292 20.27 3.78 21.66
N ILE A 293 21.12 3.87 20.65
CA ILE A 293 21.93 2.78 20.15
C ILE A 293 23.13 2.57 21.07
N LYS A 294 23.27 1.35 21.61
CA LYS A 294 24.48 0.96 22.34
C LYS A 294 25.44 0.26 21.39
N ILE A 295 26.63 0.85 21.18
CA ILE A 295 27.66 0.23 20.34
C ILE A 295 28.30 -0.93 21.11
N PRO A 296 28.17 -2.19 20.64
CA PRO A 296 28.81 -3.33 21.29
C PRO A 296 30.33 -3.15 21.38
N ARG A 297 30.96 -3.62 22.47
CA ARG A 297 32.42 -3.48 22.70
C ARG A 297 33.28 -3.91 21.51
N ARG A 298 32.84 -4.94 20.77
CA ARG A 298 33.54 -5.44 19.56
C ARG A 298 33.69 -4.38 18.46
N TYR A 299 32.77 -3.42 18.39
CA TYR A 299 32.82 -2.30 17.42
C TYR A 299 33.34 -1.01 18.05
N ALA A 300 33.18 -0.84 19.36
CA ALA A 300 33.60 0.36 20.08
C ALA A 300 35.10 0.66 19.89
N SER A 301 35.97 -0.36 19.94
CA SER A 301 37.41 -0.20 19.72
C SER A 301 37.76 0.20 18.29
N MET A 302 37.01 -0.32 17.30
CA MET A 302 37.21 -0.01 15.89
C MET A 302 36.76 1.41 15.56
N LEU A 303 35.62 1.82 16.11
CA LEU A 303 34.97 3.10 15.85
C LEU A 303 35.47 4.24 16.76
N ASN A 304 36.43 3.96 17.64
CA ASN A 304 36.85 4.87 18.72
C ASN A 304 35.65 5.41 19.54
N ALA A 305 34.65 4.57 19.76
CA ALA A 305 33.41 4.89 20.47
C ALA A 305 33.45 4.40 21.93
N ASP A 306 32.73 5.07 22.81
CA ASP A 306 32.59 4.71 24.22
C ASP A 306 31.44 3.69 24.39
N ALA A 307 31.79 2.43 24.66
CA ALA A 307 30.84 1.33 24.84
C ALA A 307 29.89 1.49 26.05
N SER A 308 30.13 2.47 26.93
CA SER A 308 29.27 2.79 28.08
C SER A 308 28.18 3.82 27.75
N LYS A 309 28.29 4.53 26.63
CA LYS A 309 27.32 5.54 26.18
C LYS A 309 26.31 4.96 25.20
N THR A 310 25.19 5.67 25.05
CA THR A 310 24.23 5.47 23.97
C THR A 310 24.38 6.58 22.95
N TYR A 311 24.20 6.24 21.69
CA TYR A 311 24.33 7.12 20.54
C TYR A 311 23.00 7.24 19.81
N THR A 312 22.75 8.38 19.16
CA THR A 312 21.71 8.47 18.13
C THR A 312 22.15 7.75 16.86
N MET A 313 21.24 7.50 15.92
CA MET A 313 21.60 6.93 14.62
C MET A 313 22.60 7.83 13.86
N ASP A 314 22.41 9.15 13.88
CA ASP A 314 23.31 10.10 13.22
C ASP A 314 24.73 10.07 13.82
N GLU A 315 24.83 10.01 15.15
CA GLU A 315 26.13 9.88 15.83
C GLU A 315 26.81 8.55 15.48
N ALA A 316 26.04 7.46 15.40
CA ALA A 316 26.56 6.17 14.97
C ALA A 316 27.03 6.21 13.51
N ILE A 317 26.30 6.86 12.60
CA ILE A 317 26.72 7.06 11.21
C ILE A 317 28.05 7.82 11.13
N GLU A 318 28.21 8.91 11.87
CA GLU A 318 29.47 9.67 11.91
C GLU A 318 30.65 8.83 12.43
N LEU A 319 30.42 7.99 13.44
CA LEU A 319 31.44 7.06 13.92
C LEU A 319 31.83 6.06 12.83
N PHE A 320 30.86 5.49 12.10
CA PHE A 320 31.15 4.56 11.02
C PHE A 320 31.89 5.21 9.86
N LYS A 321 31.56 6.45 9.46
CA LYS A 321 32.29 7.19 8.39
C LYS A 321 33.80 7.25 8.60
N THR A 322 34.29 7.18 9.84
CA THR A 322 35.73 7.18 10.13
C THR A 322 36.46 5.89 9.74
N VAL A 323 35.74 4.78 9.55
CA VAL A 323 36.32 3.45 9.29
C VAL A 323 35.91 2.85 7.96
N VAL A 324 34.88 3.39 7.28
CA VAL A 324 34.45 2.90 5.96
C VAL A 324 35.32 3.54 4.87
N PRO A 325 35.74 2.80 3.83
CA PRO A 325 36.56 3.37 2.75
C PRO A 325 35.92 4.57 2.05
N GLU A 326 36.75 5.53 1.61
CA GLU A 326 36.32 6.69 0.84
C GLU A 326 35.47 6.28 -0.38
N GLY A 327 34.32 6.93 -0.55
CA GLY A 327 33.35 6.64 -1.61
C GLY A 327 32.23 5.66 -1.24
N THR A 328 32.23 5.12 -0.01
CA THR A 328 31.09 4.34 0.52
C THR A 328 30.16 5.25 1.32
N GLU A 329 28.91 5.37 0.88
CA GLU A 329 27.89 6.07 1.66
C GLU A 329 27.51 5.27 2.91
N VAL A 330 27.55 5.91 4.07
CA VAL A 330 27.22 5.29 5.36
C VAL A 330 25.76 5.57 5.68
N THR A 331 24.90 4.61 5.36
CA THR A 331 23.45 4.70 5.59
C THR A 331 23.05 4.18 6.97
N SER A 332 21.85 4.56 7.43
CA SER A 332 21.25 4.03 8.67
C SER A 332 21.10 2.50 8.64
N ALA A 333 20.80 1.95 7.47
CA ALA A 333 20.72 0.52 7.20
C ALA A 333 22.07 -0.19 7.42
N LEU A 334 23.15 0.38 6.87
CA LEU A 334 24.51 -0.16 7.02
C LEU A 334 24.87 -0.26 8.51
N VAL A 335 24.67 0.83 9.25
CA VAL A 335 24.96 0.90 10.69
C VAL A 335 24.12 -0.12 11.47
N ALA A 336 22.82 -0.20 11.19
CA ALA A 336 21.92 -1.16 11.86
C ALA A 336 22.33 -2.62 11.61
N GLY A 337 22.77 -2.94 10.40
CA GLY A 337 23.30 -4.26 10.04
C GLY A 337 24.57 -4.61 10.82
N TYR A 338 25.56 -3.71 10.82
CA TYR A 338 26.81 -3.92 11.57
C TYR A 338 26.56 -4.08 13.07
N LEU A 339 25.73 -3.22 13.66
CA LEU A 339 25.45 -3.26 15.09
C LEU A 339 24.45 -4.37 15.48
N SER A 340 23.88 -5.08 14.50
CA SER A 340 22.88 -6.13 14.71
C SER A 340 21.69 -5.65 15.56
N LEU A 341 21.13 -4.48 15.24
CA LEU A 341 20.10 -3.79 16.04
C LEU A 341 18.71 -4.43 16.01
N GLY A 342 18.61 -5.73 15.75
CA GLY A 342 17.34 -6.46 15.70
C GLY A 342 16.47 -6.11 14.47
N PRO A 343 15.18 -6.49 14.48
CA PRO A 343 14.26 -6.23 13.38
C PRO A 343 13.99 -4.73 13.19
N ALA A 344 13.72 -4.32 11.95
CA ALA A 344 13.23 -2.98 11.67
C ALA A 344 11.78 -2.88 12.12
N LEU A 345 11.40 -1.85 12.89
CA LEU A 345 10.02 -1.65 13.36
C LEU A 345 9.41 -0.35 12.80
N ASN A 346 10.28 0.56 12.37
CA ASN A 346 9.94 1.89 11.91
C ASN A 346 10.65 2.15 10.56
N PRO A 347 10.04 2.95 9.66
CA PRO A 347 10.64 3.28 8.39
C PRO A 347 12.01 3.92 8.58
N LEU A 348 12.96 3.60 7.69
CA LEU A 348 14.30 4.17 7.75
C LEU A 348 14.27 5.62 7.25
N GLU A 349 15.00 6.51 7.92
CA GLU A 349 15.03 7.94 7.58
C GLU A 349 15.48 8.20 6.14
N ASP A 350 16.44 7.42 5.66
CA ASP A 350 16.97 7.51 4.29
C ASP A 350 15.85 7.22 3.25
N ASP A 351 14.95 6.29 3.53
CA ASP A 351 13.81 5.97 2.65
C ASP A 351 12.69 7.00 2.80
N LEU A 352 12.51 7.57 4.00
CA LEU A 352 11.52 8.64 4.22
C LEU A 352 11.78 9.87 3.36
N VAL A 353 13.00 10.07 2.86
CA VAL A 353 13.33 11.16 1.91
C VAL A 353 12.44 11.08 0.67
N PHE A 354 12.38 9.93 0.00
CA PHE A 354 11.58 9.80 -1.22
C PHE A 354 10.08 9.77 -0.90
N TYR A 355 9.66 9.15 0.22
CA TYR A 355 8.25 9.19 0.64
C TYR A 355 7.76 10.63 0.89
N LYS A 356 8.53 11.45 1.59
CA LYS A 356 8.21 12.86 1.85
C LYS A 356 8.13 13.65 0.53
N LYS A 357 9.07 13.43 -0.39
CA LYS A 357 9.05 14.04 -1.73
C LYS A 357 7.77 13.69 -2.49
N TYR A 358 7.50 12.40 -2.68
CA TYR A 358 6.36 11.96 -3.47
C TYR A 358 5.02 12.31 -2.83
N ALA A 359 4.93 12.33 -1.49
CA ALA A 359 3.74 12.83 -0.81
C ALA A 359 3.49 14.33 -1.06
N ALA A 360 4.54 15.14 -1.09
CA ALA A 360 4.41 16.56 -1.44
C ALA A 360 4.03 16.75 -2.92
N ASP A 361 4.63 15.96 -3.82
CA ASP A 361 4.33 16.00 -5.25
C ASP A 361 2.90 15.53 -5.54
N TYR A 362 2.40 14.50 -4.84
CA TYR A 362 1.02 14.03 -4.97
C TYR A 362 0.01 15.09 -4.50
N LYS A 363 0.27 15.77 -3.37
CA LYS A 363 -0.56 16.90 -2.92
C LYS A 363 -0.63 18.01 -3.96
N LYS A 364 0.50 18.35 -4.59
CA LYS A 364 0.52 19.32 -5.70
C LYS A 364 -0.27 18.83 -6.90
N TYR A 365 -0.13 17.55 -7.24
CA TYR A 365 -0.87 16.92 -8.33
C TYR A 365 -2.39 16.99 -8.10
N LEU A 366 -2.87 16.60 -6.91
CA LEU A 366 -4.29 16.68 -6.54
C LEU A 366 -4.80 18.13 -6.54
N LYS A 367 -4.02 19.07 -5.99
CA LYS A 367 -4.37 20.50 -6.01
C LYS A 367 -4.51 21.03 -7.43
N ALA A 368 -3.67 20.60 -8.38
CA ALA A 368 -3.75 20.99 -9.78
C ALA A 368 -4.96 20.38 -10.51
N LYS A 369 -5.65 19.42 -9.89
CA LYS A 369 -6.89 18.81 -10.36
C LYS A 369 -8.12 19.28 -9.58
N ASP A 370 -7.98 20.35 -8.80
CA ASP A 370 -9.02 20.87 -7.91
C ASP A 370 -9.58 19.82 -6.93
N PHE A 371 -8.75 18.82 -6.59
CA PHE A 371 -9.13 17.75 -5.67
C PHE A 371 -8.78 18.12 -4.23
N SER A 372 -9.78 18.10 -3.35
CA SER A 372 -9.62 18.43 -1.94
C SER A 372 -8.97 17.28 -1.16
N THR A 373 -7.96 17.60 -0.35
CA THR A 373 -7.35 16.66 0.61
C THR A 373 -7.77 16.92 2.05
N GLU A 374 -8.69 17.88 2.28
CA GLU A 374 -9.24 18.20 3.61
C GLU A 374 -10.28 17.14 4.02
N THR A 375 -9.78 15.95 4.32
CA THR A 375 -10.54 14.75 4.67
C THR A 375 -10.04 14.18 5.99
N LEU A 376 -10.78 13.23 6.56
CA LEU A 376 -10.32 12.48 7.73
C LEU A 376 -8.98 11.83 7.46
N ASP A 377 -8.14 11.83 8.49
CA ASP A 377 -6.80 11.28 8.40
C ASP A 377 -6.87 9.78 8.04
N PRO A 378 -6.00 9.30 7.14
CA PRO A 378 -6.01 7.90 6.74
C PRO A 378 -5.65 7.00 7.92
N THR A 379 -6.19 5.78 7.90
CA THR A 379 -5.87 4.75 8.89
C THR A 379 -4.37 4.44 8.80
N PRO A 380 -3.64 4.43 9.92
CA PRO A 380 -2.26 3.95 9.93
C PRO A 380 -2.18 2.51 9.43
N ALA A 381 -1.13 2.19 8.67
CA ALA A 381 -0.90 0.82 8.22
C ALA A 381 -0.79 -0.15 9.41
N GLN A 382 -1.60 -1.20 9.36
CA GLN A 382 -1.76 -2.16 10.44
C GLN A 382 -0.53 -3.07 10.57
N ASN A 383 -0.31 -3.60 11.76
CA ASN A 383 0.68 -4.67 11.96
C ASN A 383 0.26 -5.91 11.15
N GLY A 384 1.22 -6.59 10.54
CA GLY A 384 0.95 -7.72 9.64
C GLY A 384 0.36 -7.32 8.29
N SER A 385 0.37 -6.04 7.90
CA SER A 385 -0.18 -5.62 6.62
C SER A 385 0.76 -5.84 5.43
N PHE A 386 0.17 -5.98 4.24
CA PHE A 386 0.89 -6.23 3.00
C PHE A 386 1.89 -5.13 2.66
N GLU A 387 1.49 -3.85 2.78
CA GLU A 387 2.33 -2.71 2.43
C GLU A 387 3.56 -2.60 3.35
N LEU A 388 3.44 -3.03 4.62
CA LEU A 388 4.58 -3.11 5.52
C LEU A 388 5.47 -4.30 5.17
N TRP A 389 4.89 -5.47 4.92
CA TRP A 389 5.67 -6.63 4.50
C TRP A 389 6.47 -6.37 3.22
N ALA A 390 5.87 -5.73 2.22
CA ALA A 390 6.56 -5.33 1.00
C ALA A 390 7.77 -4.43 1.28
N TYR A 391 7.59 -3.38 2.09
CA TYR A 391 8.70 -2.48 2.44
C TYR A 391 9.81 -3.19 3.23
N TYR A 392 9.46 -3.90 4.31
CA TYR A 392 10.44 -4.43 5.26
C TYR A 392 11.06 -5.77 4.86
N HIS A 393 10.35 -6.63 4.14
CA HIS A 393 10.82 -7.98 3.79
C HIS A 393 11.26 -8.08 2.33
N LEU A 394 10.57 -7.43 1.40
CA LEU A 394 10.97 -7.42 0.00
C LEU A 394 12.01 -6.33 -0.29
N GLY A 395 12.09 -5.29 0.55
CA GLY A 395 13.08 -4.22 0.37
C GLY A 395 12.80 -3.35 -0.86
N VAL A 396 11.54 -3.23 -1.26
CA VAL A 396 11.10 -2.44 -2.43
C VAL A 396 10.26 -1.22 -1.98
N PRO A 397 10.23 -0.12 -2.76
CA PRO A 397 9.31 0.98 -2.51
C PRO A 397 7.87 0.48 -2.46
N SER A 398 7.18 0.75 -1.35
CA SER A 398 5.81 0.33 -1.09
C SER A 398 4.93 1.55 -0.87
N PHE A 399 3.99 1.82 -1.78
CA PHE A 399 3.06 2.94 -1.67
C PHE A 399 1.64 2.43 -1.48
N SER A 400 0.89 3.03 -0.56
CA SER A 400 -0.54 2.78 -0.42
C SER A 400 -1.37 4.01 -0.77
N MET A 401 -2.58 3.79 -1.25
CA MET A 401 -3.51 4.83 -1.66
C MET A 401 -4.93 4.50 -1.17
N ARG A 402 -5.50 5.43 -0.41
CA ARG A 402 -6.91 5.44 -0.03
C ARG A 402 -7.65 6.37 -0.97
N LEU A 403 -8.49 5.80 -1.84
CA LEU A 403 -9.21 6.54 -2.88
C LEU A 403 -10.32 7.43 -2.34
N PHE A 404 -10.88 7.13 -1.16
CA PHE A 404 -11.91 7.94 -0.54
C PHE A 404 -11.69 8.06 0.97
N SER A 405 -11.86 9.28 1.48
CA SER A 405 -11.97 9.57 2.90
C SER A 405 -13.05 10.64 3.08
N VAL A 406 -13.78 10.56 4.19
CA VAL A 406 -14.88 11.48 4.48
C VAL A 406 -14.32 12.91 4.62
N PRO A 407 -14.90 13.90 3.93
CA PRO A 407 -14.48 15.30 4.05
C PRO A 407 -14.60 15.83 5.48
N LYS A 408 -13.61 16.61 5.93
CA LYS A 408 -13.72 17.34 7.20
C LYS A 408 -14.76 18.45 7.07
N VAL A 409 -15.49 18.72 8.14
CA VAL A 409 -16.40 19.88 8.19
C VAL A 409 -15.55 21.14 8.27
N LYS A 410 -15.80 22.10 7.38
CA LYS A 410 -15.16 23.42 7.49
C LYS A 410 -15.83 24.18 8.63
N GLU A 411 -15.10 24.42 9.72
CA GLU A 411 -15.58 25.34 10.75
C GLU A 411 -15.61 26.75 10.18
N GLU A 412 -16.79 27.39 10.20
CA GLU A 412 -16.89 28.83 9.95
C GLU A 412 -16.10 29.54 11.04
N LYS A 413 -14.94 30.09 10.67
CA LYS A 413 -14.24 31.02 11.56
C LYS A 413 -15.21 32.17 11.82
N LYS A 414 -15.65 32.34 13.06
CA LYS A 414 -16.19 33.63 13.50
C LYS A 414 -15.10 34.66 13.27
N ASP A 415 -15.41 35.67 12.46
CA ASP A 415 -14.58 36.85 12.27
C ASP A 415 -14.43 37.55 13.62
N ASP A 416 -13.38 37.20 14.37
CA ASP A 416 -12.82 38.08 15.38
C ASP A 416 -11.70 38.89 14.70
N ASP A 417 -12.05 40.14 14.41
CA ASP A 417 -11.13 41.18 13.95
C ASP A 417 -9.97 41.41 14.94
N ASN A 418 -8.77 41.57 14.38
CA ASN A 418 -7.46 41.95 14.97
C ASN A 418 -6.72 40.81 15.71
N ASP A 419 -5.44 40.53 15.46
CA ASP A 419 -4.32 41.41 15.12
C ASP A 419 -3.19 40.59 14.44
N ASP A 420 -2.41 41.24 13.59
CA ASP A 420 -1.24 40.74 12.88
C ASP A 420 -0.14 40.26 13.85
N SER A 421 0.34 39.03 13.68
CA SER A 421 1.78 38.76 13.76
C SER A 421 2.14 37.38 13.21
N ASP A 422 3.04 37.43 12.24
CA ASP A 422 3.67 36.32 11.55
C ASP A 422 4.67 35.64 12.51
N ASP A 423 4.35 34.43 12.99
CA ASP A 423 5.39 33.53 13.52
C ASP A 423 4.99 32.05 13.39
N LYS A 424 5.81 31.32 12.62
CA LYS A 424 5.71 29.88 12.39
C LYS A 424 6.01 29.12 13.68
N LYS A 425 4.98 28.78 14.46
CA LYS A 425 5.06 27.72 15.48
C LYS A 425 4.44 26.43 14.96
N LYS A 426 5.17 25.33 15.16
CA LYS A 426 4.70 23.94 15.01
C LYS A 426 3.29 23.82 15.59
N LYS A 427 2.33 23.31 14.80
CA LYS A 427 1.07 22.78 15.32
C LYS A 427 1.42 21.57 16.19
N GLU A 428 1.70 21.80 17.46
CA GLU A 428 1.40 20.81 18.49
C GLU A 428 -0.13 20.63 18.46
N GLU A 429 -0.59 19.39 18.36
CA GLU A 429 -1.99 19.03 18.55
C GLU A 429 -2.44 19.63 19.89
N LYS A 430 -3.32 20.63 19.84
CA LYS A 430 -4.04 21.04 21.04
C LYS A 430 -4.79 19.80 21.53
N PRO A 431 -4.76 19.46 22.83
CA PRO A 431 -5.66 18.45 23.37
C PRO A 431 -7.07 18.84 22.95
N GLU A 432 -7.81 17.93 22.32
CA GLU A 432 -9.23 18.11 22.08
C GLU A 432 -9.86 18.55 23.40
N GLU A 433 -10.56 19.68 23.41
CA GLU A 433 -11.32 20.09 24.58
C GLU A 433 -12.30 18.95 24.88
N LYS A 434 -12.20 18.37 26.09
CA LYS A 434 -12.95 17.18 26.54
C LYS A 434 -14.50 17.28 26.43
N ASP A 435 -15.04 18.39 25.94
CA ASP A 435 -16.47 18.64 25.77
C ASP A 435 -16.91 18.86 24.31
N GLU A 436 -16.04 18.87 23.31
CA GLU A 436 -16.49 18.96 21.91
C GLU A 436 -16.59 17.59 21.23
N LEU A 437 -17.46 17.47 20.22
CA LEU A 437 -17.49 16.29 19.36
C LEU A 437 -16.15 16.13 18.66
N SER A 438 -15.67 14.88 18.54
CA SER A 438 -14.46 14.62 17.78
C SER A 438 -14.61 15.10 16.34
N GLU A 439 -13.51 15.56 15.73
CA GLU A 439 -13.52 15.97 14.32
C GLU A 439 -14.02 14.85 13.40
N LYS A 440 -13.73 13.59 13.79
CA LYS A 440 -14.23 12.40 13.12
C LYS A 440 -15.75 12.30 13.19
N ASP A 441 -16.34 12.43 14.36
CA ASP A 441 -17.79 12.35 14.52
C ASP A 441 -18.52 13.49 13.81
N LYS A 442 -18.02 14.72 13.90
CA LYS A 442 -18.56 15.87 13.15
C LYS A 442 -18.59 15.56 11.65
N ALA A 443 -17.49 15.05 11.10
CA ALA A 443 -17.37 14.71 9.68
C ALA A 443 -18.30 13.57 9.25
N LEU A 444 -18.38 12.49 10.03
CA LEU A 444 -19.20 11.33 9.69
C LEU A 444 -20.69 11.64 9.75
N LEU A 445 -21.15 12.34 10.78
CA LEU A 445 -22.55 12.78 10.87
C LEU A 445 -22.91 13.74 9.74
N ALA A 446 -22.06 14.74 9.46
CA ALA A 446 -22.30 15.66 8.36
C ALA A 446 -22.30 14.95 6.99
N TYR A 447 -21.46 13.93 6.80
CA TYR A 447 -21.44 13.14 5.57
C TYR A 447 -22.70 12.28 5.44
N SER A 448 -23.10 11.60 6.52
CA SER A 448 -24.37 10.86 6.58
C SER A 448 -25.55 11.76 6.21
N ASP A 449 -25.67 12.91 6.88
CA ASP A 449 -26.85 13.78 6.77
C ASP A 449 -26.93 14.48 5.41
N ASN A 450 -25.80 14.96 4.87
CA ASN A 450 -25.79 15.78 3.65
C ASN A 450 -25.57 14.98 2.36
N GLU A 451 -24.83 13.88 2.41
CA GLU A 451 -24.40 13.15 1.21
C GLU A 451 -25.08 11.79 1.08
N LEU A 452 -25.53 11.18 2.18
CA LEU A 452 -26.17 9.86 2.22
C LEU A 452 -27.63 9.89 2.67
N ASP A 453 -28.26 11.08 2.70
CA ASP A 453 -29.68 11.24 3.04
C ASP A 453 -30.04 10.65 4.42
N GLY A 454 -29.08 10.70 5.36
CA GLY A 454 -29.19 10.16 6.72
C GLY A 454 -28.84 8.68 6.86
N ALA A 455 -28.65 7.94 5.76
CA ALA A 455 -28.43 6.49 5.77
C ALA A 455 -27.08 6.06 6.38
N GLY A 456 -26.17 6.98 6.66
CA GLY A 456 -24.90 6.70 7.32
C GLY A 456 -25.03 6.47 8.83
N PHE A 457 -26.18 6.75 9.43
CA PHE A 457 -26.43 6.55 10.85
C PHE A 457 -27.80 5.90 11.09
N VAL A 458 -27.80 4.70 11.65
CA VAL A 458 -29.00 4.00 12.10
C VAL A 458 -29.48 4.60 13.41
N ALA A 459 -30.71 5.10 13.43
CA ALA A 459 -31.30 5.70 14.62
C ALA A 459 -31.51 4.65 15.72
N TRP A 460 -31.15 5.02 16.96
CA TRP A 460 -31.35 4.18 18.13
C TRP A 460 -32.81 3.74 18.28
N THR A 461 -33.07 2.46 18.08
CA THR A 461 -34.39 1.84 18.10
C THR A 461 -34.44 0.81 19.21
N LYS A 462 -35.52 0.82 19.99
CA LYS A 462 -35.72 -0.14 21.08
C LYS A 462 -36.04 -1.52 20.53
N VAL A 463 -35.36 -2.52 21.06
CA VAL A 463 -35.55 -3.94 20.71
C VAL A 463 -35.66 -4.75 22.01
N ASP A 464 -36.58 -5.70 22.03
CA ASP A 464 -36.70 -6.67 23.11
C ASP A 464 -35.57 -7.70 23.01
N HIS A 465 -34.79 -7.88 24.08
CA HIS A 465 -33.63 -8.76 24.10
C HIS A 465 -33.77 -9.82 25.20
N PRO A 466 -33.54 -11.12 24.91
CA PRO A 466 -33.78 -12.22 25.85
C PRO A 466 -32.99 -12.10 27.16
N ASP A 467 -31.77 -11.57 27.11
CA ASP A 467 -30.90 -11.49 28.30
C ASP A 467 -30.88 -10.13 29.01
N PHE A 468 -31.33 -9.06 28.34
CA PHE A 468 -31.21 -7.69 28.82
C PHE A 468 -32.57 -6.97 28.93
N ASP A 469 -33.66 -7.69 28.71
CA ASP A 469 -35.04 -7.19 28.59
C ASP A 469 -35.23 -6.19 27.43
N GLU A 470 -34.74 -4.95 27.57
CA GLU A 470 -34.84 -3.88 26.56
C GLU A 470 -33.45 -3.32 26.25
N VAL A 471 -33.05 -3.36 24.98
CA VAL A 471 -31.84 -2.72 24.45
C VAL A 471 -32.21 -1.69 23.39
N GLU A 472 -31.27 -0.80 23.05
CA GLU A 472 -31.41 0.09 21.90
C GLU A 472 -30.34 -0.22 20.86
N VAL A 473 -30.73 -0.38 19.61
CA VAL A 473 -29.87 -0.74 18.48
C VAL A 473 -29.74 0.45 17.53
N GLY A 474 -28.52 0.78 17.13
CA GLY A 474 -28.21 1.88 16.22
C GLY A 474 -26.72 2.24 16.22
N GLY A 475 -26.36 3.29 15.49
CA GLY A 475 -24.97 3.72 15.33
C GLY A 475 -24.60 3.99 13.88
N TYR A 476 -23.31 4.17 13.61
CA TYR A 476 -22.83 4.34 12.25
C TYR A 476 -23.05 3.05 11.44
N ALA A 477 -23.59 3.20 10.22
CA ALA A 477 -23.73 2.10 9.29
C ALA A 477 -22.35 1.55 8.88
N PRO A 478 -22.23 0.23 8.64
CA PRO A 478 -21.05 -0.35 8.01
C PRO A 478 -20.66 0.39 6.72
N TYR A 479 -19.37 0.39 6.39
CA TYR A 479 -18.82 1.01 5.16
C TYR A 479 -18.88 2.54 5.05
N LEU A 480 -19.49 3.25 6.00
CA LEU A 480 -19.62 4.72 5.98
C LEU A 480 -18.30 5.45 5.68
N GLU A 481 -17.20 4.98 6.27
CA GLU A 481 -15.89 5.64 6.16
C GLU A 481 -15.15 5.36 4.85
N THR A 482 -15.50 4.28 4.15
CA THR A 482 -14.68 3.68 3.09
C THR A 482 -15.37 3.62 1.74
N THR A 483 -16.71 3.65 1.72
CA THR A 483 -17.51 3.38 0.52
C THR A 483 -18.42 4.57 0.20
N PRO A 484 -18.01 5.47 -0.71
CA PRO A 484 -18.87 6.56 -1.17
C PRO A 484 -20.01 6.04 -2.07
N LYS A 485 -20.97 6.91 -2.40
CA LYS A 485 -21.96 6.62 -3.46
C LYS A 485 -21.25 6.23 -4.78
N ALA A 486 -21.81 5.25 -5.48
CA ALA A 486 -21.17 4.63 -6.64
C ALA A 486 -20.85 5.62 -7.78
N GLU A 487 -21.62 6.71 -7.92
CA GLU A 487 -21.35 7.71 -8.96
C GLU A 487 -20.01 8.44 -8.76
N LYS A 488 -19.41 8.36 -7.55
CA LYS A 488 -18.10 8.95 -7.27
C LYS A 488 -16.94 8.06 -7.74
N ILE A 489 -17.14 6.76 -7.97
CA ILE A 489 -16.07 5.78 -8.27
C ILE A 489 -15.18 6.26 -9.42
N GLU A 490 -15.77 6.49 -10.60
CA GLU A 490 -15.02 6.88 -11.79
C GLU A 490 -14.25 8.19 -11.58
N SER A 491 -14.89 9.21 -10.98
CA SER A 491 -14.24 10.51 -10.75
C SER A 491 -13.06 10.41 -9.79
N LEU A 492 -13.17 9.60 -8.74
CA LEU A 492 -12.12 9.37 -7.74
C LEU A 492 -10.94 8.61 -8.38
N ALA A 493 -11.25 7.56 -9.14
CA ALA A 493 -10.27 6.73 -9.84
C ALA A 493 -9.53 7.52 -10.93
N ALA A 494 -10.26 8.19 -11.82
CA ALA A 494 -9.72 8.99 -12.92
C ALA A 494 -8.83 10.14 -12.45
N THR A 495 -9.13 10.72 -11.28
CA THR A 495 -8.34 11.82 -10.71
C THR A 495 -7.07 11.32 -10.03
N GLN A 496 -7.11 10.19 -9.32
CA GLN A 496 -6.03 9.78 -8.42
C GLN A 496 -5.10 8.72 -9.03
N LEU A 497 -5.62 7.71 -9.72
CA LEU A 497 -4.83 6.57 -10.22
C LEU A 497 -3.77 6.93 -11.27
N PRO A 498 -3.91 7.97 -12.12
CA PRO A 498 -2.82 8.37 -13.00
C PRO A 498 -1.55 8.82 -12.27
N TRP A 499 -1.65 9.14 -10.97
CA TRP A 499 -0.47 9.36 -10.13
C TRP A 499 0.40 8.10 -10.00
N LEU A 500 -0.21 6.91 -9.89
CA LEU A 500 0.51 5.64 -9.81
C LEU A 500 1.25 5.34 -11.12
N LEU A 501 0.64 5.66 -12.26
CA LEU A 501 1.30 5.59 -13.56
C LEU A 501 2.52 6.54 -13.63
N LYS A 502 2.42 7.74 -13.05
CA LYS A 502 3.57 8.64 -12.94
C LYS A 502 4.67 8.08 -12.02
N LEU A 503 4.31 7.51 -10.87
CA LEU A 503 5.31 6.90 -9.97
C LEU A 503 6.05 5.73 -10.63
N SER A 504 5.41 5.00 -11.54
CA SER A 504 6.05 3.88 -12.26
C SER A 504 7.26 4.33 -13.09
N THR A 505 7.30 5.59 -13.53
CA THR A 505 8.43 6.12 -14.32
C THR A 505 9.63 6.52 -13.47
N GLU A 506 9.54 6.41 -12.15
CA GLU A 506 10.61 6.77 -11.21
C GLU A 506 11.51 5.57 -10.86
N LEU A 507 11.21 4.38 -11.42
CA LEU A 507 11.97 3.15 -11.21
C LEU A 507 13.46 3.32 -11.57
N PRO A 508 14.37 2.56 -10.91
CA PRO A 508 15.78 2.55 -11.25
C PRO A 508 16.03 2.16 -12.71
N GLU A 509 16.97 2.84 -13.35
CA GLU A 509 17.40 2.57 -14.73
C GLU A 509 18.93 2.58 -14.77
N PHE A 510 19.54 1.42 -15.02
CA PHE A 510 20.98 1.27 -15.00
C PHE A 510 21.62 1.44 -16.37
N ALA A 511 22.78 2.08 -16.42
CA ALA A 511 23.58 2.19 -17.64
C ALA A 511 25.08 2.32 -17.32
N ILE A 512 25.94 1.96 -18.28
CA ILE A 512 27.36 2.30 -18.26
C ILE A 512 27.49 3.71 -18.85
N ALA A 513 27.55 4.72 -17.98
CA ALA A 513 27.55 6.13 -18.36
C ALA A 513 28.88 6.61 -18.95
N ASP A 514 29.99 6.04 -18.47
CA ASP A 514 31.32 6.33 -19.00
C ASP A 514 32.27 5.15 -18.79
N LYS A 515 33.32 5.09 -19.61
CA LYS A 515 34.37 4.08 -19.56
C LYS A 515 35.72 4.69 -19.87
N LYS A 516 36.73 4.32 -19.08
CA LYS A 516 38.10 4.77 -19.29
C LYS A 516 39.07 3.61 -19.19
N MET A 517 39.86 3.43 -20.24
CA MET A 517 40.93 2.44 -20.31
C MET A 517 42.28 3.17 -20.30
N THR A 518 43.13 2.89 -19.31
CA THR A 518 44.45 3.51 -19.19
C THR A 518 45.53 2.45 -19.37
N ASP A 519 46.42 2.62 -20.37
CA ASP A 519 47.59 1.75 -20.57
C ASP A 519 48.63 2.02 -19.48
N MET A 520 48.97 0.98 -18.72
CA MET A 520 49.95 1.04 -17.62
C MET A 520 51.31 0.46 -18.02
N GLY A 521 51.48 0.08 -19.29
CA GLY A 521 52.68 -0.57 -19.81
C GLY A 521 52.67 -2.09 -19.59
N GLY A 522 53.51 -2.81 -20.34
CA GLY A 522 53.66 -4.27 -20.20
C GLY A 522 52.41 -5.09 -20.56
N GLY A 523 51.45 -4.51 -21.31
CA GLY A 523 50.16 -5.14 -21.62
C GLY A 523 49.17 -5.10 -20.44
N ILE A 524 49.45 -4.29 -19.42
CA ILE A 524 48.59 -4.05 -18.27
C ILE A 524 47.75 -2.80 -18.54
N TYR A 525 46.46 -2.89 -18.23
CA TYR A 525 45.50 -1.82 -18.38
C TYR A 525 44.71 -1.63 -17.10
N LYS A 526 44.45 -0.37 -16.75
CA LYS A 526 43.47 0.01 -15.73
C LYS A 526 42.16 0.33 -16.42
N LEU A 527 41.13 -0.47 -16.15
CA LEU A 527 39.76 -0.23 -16.60
C LEU A 527 38.98 0.47 -15.49
N GLU A 528 38.36 1.60 -15.81
CA GLU A 528 37.44 2.33 -14.96
C GLU A 528 36.07 2.37 -15.65
N LEU A 529 35.03 1.86 -14.98
CA LEU A 529 33.65 1.92 -15.45
C LEU A 529 32.81 2.79 -14.51
N TYR A 530 31.96 3.63 -15.08
CA TYR A 530 31.05 4.51 -14.36
C TYR A 530 29.63 4.02 -14.62
N VAL A 531 29.03 3.37 -13.62
CA VAL A 531 27.66 2.86 -13.71
C VAL A 531 26.71 3.87 -13.08
N ALA A 532 25.72 4.31 -13.84
CA ALA A 532 24.69 5.25 -13.41
C ALA A 532 23.38 4.52 -13.09
N ASN A 533 22.64 5.07 -12.12
CA ASN A 533 21.21 4.88 -11.98
C ASN A 533 20.53 6.20 -12.42
N TYR A 534 19.88 6.21 -13.58
CA TYR A 534 19.14 7.38 -14.09
C TYR A 534 17.72 7.49 -13.52
N GLY A 535 17.25 6.48 -12.77
CA GLY A 535 15.99 6.52 -12.08
C GLY A 535 15.99 7.49 -10.88
N ALA A 536 14.79 7.90 -10.47
CA ALA A 536 14.60 8.79 -9.32
C ALA A 536 14.43 8.04 -7.99
N LEU A 537 14.47 6.72 -8.00
CA LEU A 537 14.52 5.87 -6.83
C LEU A 537 15.90 5.19 -6.70
N PRO A 538 16.42 5.03 -5.46
CA PRO A 538 17.65 4.29 -5.23
C PRO A 538 17.42 2.78 -5.43
N TYR A 539 18.50 2.04 -5.72
CA TYR A 539 18.45 0.58 -5.71
C TYR A 539 19.68 -0.08 -5.06
N PRO A 540 19.46 -1.05 -4.14
CA PRO A 540 18.20 -1.22 -3.41
C PRO A 540 17.92 0.00 -2.53
N ILE A 541 16.67 0.18 -2.08
CA ILE A 541 16.35 1.17 -1.04
C ILE A 541 17.08 0.82 0.27
N SER A 542 17.15 1.74 1.24
CA SER A 542 17.89 1.50 2.48
C SER A 542 17.35 0.28 3.24
N MET A 543 16.03 0.07 3.27
CA MET A 543 15.48 -1.14 3.88
C MET A 543 15.91 -2.41 3.15
N GLY A 544 16.03 -2.35 1.83
CA GLY A 544 16.57 -3.43 1.01
C GLY A 544 18.05 -3.72 1.29
N GLN A 545 18.86 -2.68 1.47
CA GLN A 545 20.26 -2.85 1.91
C GLN A 545 20.34 -3.57 3.26
N ARG A 546 19.41 -3.27 4.17
CA ARG A 546 19.38 -3.86 5.52
C ARG A 546 19.01 -5.34 5.51
N ASN A 547 18.02 -5.74 4.71
CA ASN A 547 17.52 -7.12 4.68
C ASN A 547 18.19 -7.99 3.59
N GLY A 548 19.01 -7.40 2.71
CA GLY A 548 19.69 -8.10 1.63
C GLY A 548 18.78 -8.45 0.45
N GLN A 549 17.68 -7.71 0.28
CA GLN A 549 16.70 -7.83 -0.81
C GLN A 549 16.50 -6.46 -1.49
N PRO A 550 15.93 -6.40 -2.69
CA PRO A 550 15.83 -7.47 -3.68
C PRO A 550 17.21 -7.96 -4.19
N ALA A 551 17.21 -8.88 -5.14
CA ALA A 551 18.42 -9.48 -5.70
C ALA A 551 19.42 -8.41 -6.20
N PRO A 552 20.74 -8.58 -5.95
CA PRO A 552 21.73 -7.58 -6.34
C PRO A 552 21.90 -7.50 -7.86
N VAL A 553 22.07 -6.28 -8.37
CA VAL A 553 22.54 -6.08 -9.76
C VAL A 553 24.03 -6.35 -9.83
N ILE A 554 24.45 -7.11 -10.84
CA ILE A 554 25.83 -7.60 -10.99
C ILE A 554 26.48 -6.98 -12.22
N LEU A 555 27.62 -6.33 -12.02
CA LEU A 555 28.52 -5.93 -13.11
C LEU A 555 29.45 -7.10 -13.46
N THR A 556 29.35 -7.57 -14.70
CA THR A 556 30.17 -8.65 -15.25
C THR A 556 31.20 -8.12 -16.24
N LEU A 557 32.38 -8.72 -16.24
CA LEU A 557 33.41 -8.53 -17.26
C LEU A 557 33.74 -9.89 -17.88
N ASP A 558 33.66 -9.96 -19.20
CA ASP A 558 34.00 -11.14 -19.98
C ASP A 558 34.91 -10.80 -21.17
N GLY A 559 35.79 -11.72 -21.55
CA GLY A 559 36.75 -11.55 -22.63
C GLY A 559 38.10 -12.21 -22.35
N ASP A 560 38.97 -12.20 -23.35
CA ASP A 560 40.30 -12.80 -23.29
C ASP A 560 41.29 -11.85 -22.60
N MET A 561 41.29 -11.93 -21.26
CA MET A 561 42.09 -11.12 -20.34
C MET A 561 42.51 -11.92 -19.10
N GLU A 562 43.66 -11.58 -18.53
CA GLU A 562 44.13 -12.04 -17.22
C GLU A 562 43.77 -10.96 -16.18
N LEU A 563 42.94 -11.31 -15.19
CA LEU A 563 42.56 -10.38 -14.12
C LEU A 563 43.69 -10.29 -13.08
N LEU A 564 44.22 -9.08 -12.87
CA LEU A 564 45.27 -8.81 -11.88
C LEU A 564 44.68 -8.27 -10.57
N GLU A 565 43.68 -7.39 -10.64
CA GLU A 565 42.98 -6.80 -9.48
C GLU A 565 41.51 -6.54 -9.81
N GLY A 566 40.63 -6.79 -8.84
CA GLY A 566 39.17 -6.65 -8.96
C GLY A 566 38.44 -8.00 -8.97
N LYS A 567 37.18 -8.01 -9.43
CA LYS A 567 36.37 -9.24 -9.59
C LYS A 567 35.64 -9.23 -10.93
N LEU A 568 35.61 -10.37 -11.63
CA LEU A 568 34.87 -10.50 -12.89
C LEU A 568 33.35 -10.36 -12.71
N ARG A 569 32.83 -10.74 -11.53
CA ARG A 569 31.44 -10.51 -11.12
C ARG A 569 31.45 -9.63 -9.88
N THR A 570 30.97 -8.41 -10.00
CA THR A 570 31.00 -7.40 -8.94
C THR A 570 29.58 -6.92 -8.68
N PRO A 571 29.01 -7.15 -7.48
CA PRO A 571 27.74 -6.52 -7.11
C PRO A 571 27.88 -5.00 -7.18
N LEU A 572 26.93 -4.31 -7.81
CA LEU A 572 26.91 -2.85 -7.80
C LEU A 572 26.77 -2.29 -6.36
N GLY A 573 26.10 -3.05 -5.50
CA GLY A 573 25.66 -2.56 -4.20
C GLY A 573 24.69 -1.39 -4.35
N ALA A 574 24.59 -0.57 -3.32
CA ALA A 574 23.74 0.62 -3.36
C ALA A 574 24.23 1.63 -4.40
N ILE A 575 23.31 2.07 -5.27
CA ILE A 575 23.45 3.27 -6.09
C ILE A 575 22.19 4.13 -5.88
N GLY A 576 22.37 5.35 -5.40
CA GLY A 576 21.27 6.28 -5.14
C GLY A 576 20.56 6.72 -6.42
N ALA A 577 19.43 7.41 -6.24
CA ALA A 577 18.70 8.04 -7.34
C ALA A 577 19.58 9.07 -8.08
N ASN A 578 19.61 9.02 -9.41
CA ASN A 578 20.43 9.92 -10.25
C ASN A 578 21.92 9.96 -9.87
N GLN A 579 22.46 8.86 -9.33
CA GLN A 579 23.86 8.77 -8.94
C GLN A 579 24.69 7.90 -9.89
N VAL A 580 26.00 8.14 -9.88
CA VAL A 580 26.99 7.38 -10.64
C VAL A 580 28.02 6.81 -9.69
N LYS A 581 28.33 5.52 -9.85
CA LYS A 581 29.34 4.82 -9.05
C LYS A 581 30.45 4.28 -9.95
N LYS A 582 31.68 4.52 -9.51
CA LYS A 582 32.90 4.11 -10.21
C LYS A 582 33.35 2.72 -9.75
N TYR A 583 33.73 1.89 -10.71
CA TYR A 583 34.36 0.59 -10.51
C TYR A 583 35.70 0.55 -11.22
N THR A 584 36.65 -0.23 -10.71
CA THR A 584 38.02 -0.24 -11.23
C THR A 584 38.60 -1.65 -11.21
N TRP A 585 39.30 -2.01 -12.28
CA TRP A 585 40.03 -3.26 -12.43
C TRP A 585 41.42 -2.99 -12.98
N LEU A 586 42.34 -3.88 -12.61
CA LEU A 586 43.62 -4.01 -13.28
C LEU A 586 43.63 -5.33 -14.03
N LEU A 587 43.87 -5.27 -15.34
CA LEU A 587 43.77 -6.42 -16.23
C LEU A 587 44.95 -6.43 -17.20
N LYS A 588 45.37 -7.63 -17.57
CA LYS A 588 46.44 -7.85 -18.55
C LYS A 588 45.85 -8.51 -19.78
N ALA A 589 46.06 -7.88 -20.93
CA ALA A 589 45.46 -8.30 -22.17
C ALA A 589 46.32 -7.89 -23.38
N SER A 590 46.11 -8.56 -24.51
CA SER A 590 46.78 -8.15 -25.76
C SER A 590 46.11 -6.91 -26.36
N LYS A 591 46.91 -6.02 -26.98
CA LYS A 591 46.40 -4.88 -27.76
C LYS A 591 45.42 -5.35 -28.83
N ASN A 592 44.39 -4.54 -29.12
CA ASN A 592 43.34 -4.78 -30.12
C ASN A 592 42.32 -5.89 -29.79
N LYS A 593 42.27 -6.39 -28.55
CA LYS A 593 41.15 -7.23 -28.08
C LYS A 593 39.99 -6.38 -27.55
N SER A 594 38.83 -6.99 -27.38
CA SER A 594 37.67 -6.39 -26.72
C SER A 594 37.30 -7.13 -25.44
N ILE A 595 36.76 -6.37 -24.48
CA ILE A 595 36.15 -6.86 -23.25
C ILE A 595 34.68 -6.48 -23.30
N THR A 596 33.81 -7.40 -22.91
CA THR A 596 32.38 -7.16 -22.73
C THR A 596 32.14 -6.81 -21.27
N ALA A 597 31.52 -5.66 -21.02
CA ALA A 597 30.96 -5.33 -19.71
C ALA A 597 29.44 -5.54 -19.73
N GLY A 598 28.91 -6.30 -18.79
CA GLY A 598 27.49 -6.57 -18.63
C GLY A 598 26.97 -6.01 -17.31
N ILE A 599 25.77 -5.43 -17.29
CA ILE A 599 24.98 -5.23 -16.07
C ILE A 599 23.89 -6.29 -16.13
N GLU A 600 24.01 -7.32 -15.30
CA GLU A 600 23.06 -8.44 -15.20
C GLU A 600 22.13 -8.23 -14.00
N SER A 601 20.83 -8.44 -14.18
CA SER A 601 19.84 -8.31 -13.11
C SER A 601 18.69 -9.30 -13.25
N ALA A 602 18.19 -9.81 -12.13
CA ALA A 602 16.90 -10.51 -12.09
C ALA A 602 15.69 -9.54 -12.13
N VAL A 603 15.96 -8.24 -11.99
CA VAL A 603 14.95 -7.19 -11.79
C VAL A 603 14.87 -6.19 -12.93
N PHE A 604 16.00 -5.89 -13.57
CA PHE A 604 16.09 -4.84 -14.58
C PHE A 604 16.62 -5.42 -15.88
N THR A 605 16.41 -4.69 -16.96
CA THR A 605 16.94 -5.05 -18.26
C THR A 605 18.46 -5.06 -18.26
N ASP A 606 19.02 -6.13 -18.81
CA ASP A 606 20.46 -6.29 -18.93
C ASP A 606 21.07 -5.23 -19.86
N VAL A 607 22.23 -4.70 -19.48
CA VAL A 607 22.99 -3.73 -20.30
C VAL A 607 24.29 -4.39 -20.73
N VAL A 608 24.63 -4.30 -22.01
CA VAL A 608 25.87 -4.87 -22.55
C VAL A 608 26.65 -3.81 -23.31
N GLU A 609 27.93 -3.64 -22.95
CA GLU A 609 28.83 -2.65 -23.54
C GLU A 609 30.14 -3.31 -23.99
N GLN A 610 30.55 -3.08 -25.24
CA GLN A 610 31.85 -3.53 -25.74
C GLN A 610 32.93 -2.47 -25.51
N ILE A 611 34.10 -2.90 -25.01
CA ILE A 611 35.22 -2.06 -24.63
C ILE A 611 36.46 -2.51 -25.40
N LYS A 612 37.05 -1.63 -26.20
CA LYS A 612 38.30 -1.92 -26.94
C LYS A 612 39.53 -1.66 -26.06
N ILE A 613 40.49 -2.56 -26.12
CA ILE A 613 41.76 -2.43 -25.40
C ILE A 613 42.80 -1.73 -26.30
N GLY A 614 43.31 -0.59 -25.83
CA GLY A 614 44.37 0.16 -26.50
C GLY A 614 43.92 1.03 -27.68
N GLY A 615 42.65 1.45 -27.67
CA GLY A 615 42.07 2.40 -28.63
C GLY A 615 41.98 3.82 -28.11
#